data_AF-A0AAN8L188-F1
#
_entry.id   AF-A0AAN8L188-F1
#
_cell.length_a   1.000
_cell.length_b   1.000
_cell.length_c   1.000
_cell.angle_alpha   90.00
_cell.angle_beta   90.00
_cell.angle_gamma   90.00
#
_symmetry.space_group_name_H-M   'P 1'
#
loop_
_entity.id
_entity.type
_entity.pdbx_description
1 polymer ?
#
loop_
_entity_poly.entity_id
_entity_poly.type
_entity_poly.pdbx_seq_one_letter_code
_entity_poly.pdbx_strand_id
1 'polypeptide(L)'
;MMSPSITDDRNAQLTTQLENLEKRLKAMEKRHRIVRWSLQHCAAILESLQTKKSHCLLATIYRLVLARSFYCGLVRKYVDGQTIAVRLSRKIKRTSDKQSKQQNNTYNGRNKSPQFPPRLEYVDVLQQDHPVWSQVSNSLGDSLLRAKQHAVMLHYMCLRAAEERDLIQADLQNGLLHCRQELGLFEEALASLG
;
A
#
# COMPACT_ATOMS: atom_id res chain seq x y z
N MET A 1 20.15 49.15 -11.46
CA MET A 1 18.87 49.75 -11.01
C MET A 1 17.88 49.59 -12.15
N MET A 2 16.83 48.77 -12.00
CA MET A 2 15.80 48.64 -13.04
C MET A 2 14.85 49.83 -12.97
N SER A 3 14.59 50.44 -14.12
CA SER A 3 13.78 51.65 -14.26
C SER A 3 12.32 51.38 -13.84
N PRO A 4 11.75 52.17 -12.91
CA PRO A 4 10.37 51.99 -12.41
C PRO A 4 9.29 51.91 -13.49
N SER A 5 9.48 52.56 -14.65
CA SER A 5 8.45 52.59 -15.71
C SER A 5 8.25 51.25 -16.43
N ILE A 6 9.26 50.36 -16.47
CA ILE A 6 9.15 49.05 -17.15
C ILE A 6 8.34 48.06 -16.31
N THR A 7 8.40 48.21 -14.98
CA THR A 7 7.61 47.40 -14.04
C THR A 7 6.13 47.79 -14.05
N ASP A 8 5.82 49.07 -14.25
CA ASP A 8 4.42 49.56 -14.24
C ASP A 8 3.65 49.12 -15.48
N ASP A 9 4.26 49.16 -16.67
CA ASP A 9 3.65 48.68 -17.91
C ASP A 9 3.40 47.16 -17.87
N ARG A 10 4.33 46.40 -17.30
CA ARG A 10 4.18 44.95 -17.13
C ARG A 10 3.07 44.60 -16.14
N ASN A 11 2.95 45.37 -15.05
CA ASN A 11 1.90 45.19 -14.07
C ASN A 11 0.52 45.51 -14.67
N ALA A 12 0.42 46.59 -15.45
CA ALA A 12 -0.80 46.96 -16.17
C ALA A 12 -1.24 45.86 -17.17
N GLN A 13 -0.26 45.28 -17.88
CA GLN A 13 -0.54 44.19 -18.81
C GLN A 13 -1.04 42.92 -18.09
N LEU A 14 -0.47 42.60 -16.93
CA LEU A 14 -0.91 41.47 -16.10
C LEU A 14 -2.32 41.69 -15.53
N THR A 15 -2.66 42.90 -15.09
CA THR A 15 -4.01 43.21 -14.60
C THR A 15 -5.05 43.05 -15.70
N THR A 16 -4.78 43.54 -16.91
CA THR A 16 -5.70 43.36 -18.06
C THR A 16 -5.86 41.88 -18.43
N GLN A 17 -4.78 41.09 -18.37
CA GLN A 17 -4.86 39.65 -18.60
C GLN A 17 -5.71 38.93 -17.54
N LEU A 18 -5.54 39.29 -16.27
CA LEU A 18 -6.31 38.74 -15.16
C LEU A 18 -7.81 39.07 -15.30
N GLU A 19 -8.15 40.31 -15.64
CA GLU A 19 -9.54 40.70 -15.89
C GLU A 19 -10.17 39.94 -17.05
N ASN A 20 -9.44 39.76 -18.15
CA ASN A 20 -9.92 39.01 -19.31
C ASN A 20 -10.14 37.52 -18.97
N LEU A 21 -9.24 36.93 -18.20
CA LEU A 21 -9.39 35.56 -17.71
C LEU A 21 -10.59 35.43 -16.77
N GLU A 22 -10.77 36.37 -15.85
CA GLU A 22 -11.90 36.40 -14.91
C GLU A 22 -13.24 36.52 -15.64
N LYS A 23 -13.32 37.38 -16.68
CA LYS A 23 -14.51 37.49 -17.53
C LYS A 23 -14.84 36.18 -18.25
N ARG A 24 -13.83 35.54 -18.87
CA ARG A 24 -14.00 34.24 -19.55
C ARG A 24 -14.43 33.15 -18.58
N LEU A 25 -13.86 33.14 -17.39
CA LEU A 25 -14.17 32.17 -16.35
C LEU A 25 -15.61 32.33 -15.85
N LYS A 26 -16.06 33.56 -15.55
CA LYS A 26 -17.46 33.84 -15.20
C LYS A 26 -18.45 33.43 -16.30
N ALA A 27 -18.09 33.64 -17.57
CA ALA A 27 -18.92 33.22 -18.70
C ALA A 27 -19.06 31.68 -18.75
N MET A 28 -17.97 30.93 -18.52
CA MET A 28 -18.01 29.47 -18.41
C MET A 28 -18.82 29.01 -17.20
N GLU A 29 -18.63 29.61 -16.03
CA GLU A 29 -19.38 29.28 -14.81
C GLU A 29 -20.88 29.46 -15.03
N LYS A 30 -21.29 30.59 -15.64
CA LYS A 30 -22.68 30.84 -15.99
C LYS A 30 -23.22 29.81 -17.00
N ARG A 31 -22.46 29.50 -18.05
CA ARG A 31 -22.85 28.53 -19.08
C ARG A 31 -23.06 27.13 -18.51
N HIS A 32 -22.24 26.74 -17.55
CA HIS A 32 -22.25 25.39 -16.95
C HIS A 32 -22.95 25.31 -15.59
N ARG A 33 -23.56 26.41 -15.11
CA ARG A 33 -24.20 26.52 -13.79
C ARG A 33 -23.28 26.09 -12.64
N ILE A 34 -22.00 26.43 -12.75
CA ILE A 34 -20.99 26.14 -11.73
C ILE A 34 -21.02 27.24 -10.68
N VAL A 35 -21.15 26.85 -9.41
CA VAL A 35 -20.95 27.75 -8.27
C VAL A 35 -19.48 27.73 -7.90
N ARG A 36 -18.82 28.89 -8.00
CA ARG A 36 -17.40 29.02 -7.64
C ARG A 36 -17.20 28.70 -6.17
N TRP A 37 -16.26 27.81 -5.87
CA TRP A 37 -15.88 27.55 -4.50
C TRP A 37 -15.20 28.78 -3.91
N SER A 38 -15.53 29.11 -2.66
CA SER A 38 -14.83 30.20 -1.98
C SER A 38 -13.34 29.87 -1.88
N LEU A 39 -12.50 30.91 -1.88
CA LEU A 39 -11.05 30.75 -1.74
C LEU A 39 -10.67 29.94 -0.47
N GLN A 40 -11.48 30.05 0.59
CA GLN A 40 -11.32 29.26 1.81
C GLN A 40 -11.52 27.76 1.56
N HIS A 41 -12.55 27.36 0.80
CA HIS A 41 -12.76 25.96 0.43
C HIS A 41 -11.61 25.42 -0.44
N CYS A 42 -11.12 26.23 -1.38
CA CYS A 42 -9.97 25.86 -2.21
C CYS A 42 -8.71 25.66 -1.36
N ALA A 43 -8.44 26.54 -0.38
CA ALA A 43 -7.31 26.41 0.53
C ALA A 43 -7.41 25.14 1.39
N ALA A 44 -8.58 24.86 1.97
CA ALA A 44 -8.81 23.67 2.77
C ALA A 44 -8.64 22.37 1.96
N ILE A 45 -9.08 22.36 0.70
CA ILE A 45 -8.90 21.21 -0.20
C ILE A 45 -7.42 21.01 -0.55
N LEU A 46 -6.70 22.09 -0.86
CA LEU A 46 -5.27 22.03 -1.12
C LEU A 46 -4.49 21.52 0.09
N GLU A 47 -4.84 21.98 1.29
CA GLU A 47 -4.26 21.48 2.55
C GLU A 47 -4.57 20.00 2.76
N SER A 48 -5.83 19.57 2.56
CA SER A 48 -6.25 18.17 2.66
C SER A 48 -5.49 17.27 1.68
N LEU A 49 -5.34 17.70 0.42
CA LEU A 49 -4.55 17.00 -0.59
C LEU A 49 -3.08 16.90 -0.19
N GLN A 50 -2.52 17.97 0.39
CA GLN A 50 -1.13 18.00 0.83
C GLN A 50 -0.90 17.08 2.04
N THR A 51 -1.83 17.08 2.98
CA THR A 51 -1.86 16.16 4.13
C THR A 51 -1.90 14.72 3.63
N LYS A 52 -2.82 14.38 2.72
CA LYS A 52 -2.93 13.03 2.14
C LYS A 52 -1.66 12.60 1.41
N LYS A 53 -1.05 13.49 0.61
CA LYS A 53 0.21 13.21 -0.10
C LYS A 53 1.37 12.95 0.87
N SER A 54 1.50 13.79 1.90
CA SER A 54 2.55 13.66 2.92
C SER A 54 2.38 12.37 3.70
N HIS A 55 1.15 12.06 4.08
CA HIS A 55 0.77 10.84 4.76
C HIS A 55 1.08 9.57 3.93
N CYS A 56 0.70 9.52 2.64
CA CYS A 56 1.03 8.38 1.76
C CYS A 56 2.55 8.14 1.61
N LEU A 57 3.34 9.22 1.64
CA LEU A 57 4.78 9.14 1.55
C LEU A 57 5.38 8.60 2.86
N LEU A 58 4.95 9.13 4.01
CA LEU A 58 5.34 8.61 5.33
C LEU A 58 4.94 7.15 5.50
N ALA A 59 3.74 6.76 5.04
CA ALA A 59 3.29 5.37 4.98
C ALA A 59 4.22 4.47 4.15
N THR A 60 4.75 4.99 3.04
CA THR A 60 5.71 4.25 2.22
C THR A 60 7.06 4.10 2.92
N ILE A 61 7.54 5.16 3.57
CA ILE A 61 8.76 5.12 4.37
C ILE A 61 8.61 4.12 5.51
N TYR A 62 7.51 4.18 6.27
CA TYR A 62 7.26 3.30 7.41
C TYR A 62 7.23 1.81 7.00
N ARG A 63 6.64 1.47 5.85
CA ARG A 63 6.71 0.09 5.32
C ARG A 63 8.15 -0.39 5.08
N LEU A 64 9.03 0.49 4.60
CA LEU A 64 10.44 0.16 4.38
C LEU A 64 11.19 -0.01 5.71
N VAL A 65 10.85 0.78 6.72
CA VAL A 65 11.38 0.64 8.09
C VAL A 65 10.98 -0.69 8.69
N LEU A 66 9.70 -1.07 8.59
CA LEU A 66 9.20 -2.38 9.03
C LEU A 66 9.88 -3.54 8.29
N ALA A 67 10.02 -3.45 6.96
CA ALA A 67 10.70 -4.46 6.17
C ALA A 67 12.17 -4.61 6.58
N ARG A 68 12.88 -3.50 6.83
CA ARG A 68 14.24 -3.51 7.35
C ARG A 68 14.30 -4.20 8.72
N SER A 69 13.44 -3.81 9.65
CA SER A 69 13.37 -4.39 11.00
C SER A 69 13.16 -5.91 10.94
N PHE A 70 12.22 -6.36 10.09
CA PHE A 70 12.00 -7.78 9.82
C PHE A 70 13.25 -8.50 9.30
N TYR A 71 13.93 -7.95 8.29
CA TYR A 71 15.15 -8.56 7.75
C TYR A 71 16.28 -8.58 8.78
N CYS A 72 16.45 -7.52 9.59
CA CYS A 72 17.41 -7.50 10.68
C CYS A 72 17.11 -8.61 11.70
N GLY A 73 15.83 -8.83 12.04
CA GLY A 73 15.40 -9.93 12.91
C GLY A 73 15.70 -11.30 12.32
N LEU A 74 15.55 -11.48 11.00
CA LEU A 74 15.92 -12.72 10.32
C LEU A 74 17.44 -12.94 10.30
N VAL A 75 18.24 -11.93 10.00
CA VAL A 75 19.72 -12.06 9.97
C VAL A 75 20.25 -12.60 11.30
N ARG A 76 19.73 -12.10 12.43
CA ARG A 76 20.12 -12.59 13.77
C ARG A 76 19.87 -14.08 14.02
N LYS A 77 19.00 -14.72 13.23
CA LYS A 77 18.68 -16.16 13.34
C LYS A 77 19.61 -17.06 12.51
N TYR A 78 20.39 -16.49 11.60
CA TYR A 78 21.30 -17.24 10.74
C TYR A 78 22.75 -16.93 11.14
N VAL A 79 23.61 -17.94 11.10
CA VAL A 79 25.04 -17.75 11.36
C VAL A 79 25.65 -16.89 10.25
N ASP A 80 26.55 -15.98 10.63
CA ASP A 80 27.26 -15.13 9.67
C ASP A 80 28.00 -15.96 8.62
N GLY A 81 28.00 -15.47 7.37
CA GLY A 81 28.61 -16.17 6.23
C GLY A 81 27.68 -17.17 5.53
N GLN A 82 26.55 -17.56 6.13
CA GLN A 82 25.55 -18.35 5.41
C GLN A 82 24.98 -17.57 4.23
N THR A 83 24.78 -18.25 3.09
CA THR A 83 24.22 -17.64 1.87
C THR A 83 22.91 -16.89 2.13
N ILE A 84 22.07 -17.38 3.07
CA ILE A 84 20.83 -16.72 3.46
C ILE A 84 21.10 -15.40 4.19
N ALA A 85 21.98 -15.38 5.19
CA ALA A 85 22.38 -14.16 5.89
C ALA A 85 22.96 -13.12 4.91
N VAL A 86 23.84 -13.55 4.00
CA VAL A 86 24.41 -12.69 2.95
C VAL A 86 23.31 -12.10 2.03
N ARG A 87 22.32 -12.91 1.62
CA ARG A 87 21.19 -12.43 0.79
C ARG A 87 20.31 -11.44 1.56
N LEU A 88 20.05 -11.69 2.83
CA LEU A 88 19.27 -10.79 3.69
C LEU A 88 19.99 -9.46 3.91
N SER A 89 21.30 -9.47 4.19
CA SER A 89 22.11 -8.25 4.31
C SER A 89 22.09 -7.40 3.04
N ARG A 90 22.13 -8.03 1.86
CA ARG A 90 21.93 -7.31 0.58
C ARG A 90 20.53 -6.69 0.46
N LYS A 91 19.48 -7.39 0.92
CA LYS A 91 18.11 -6.83 0.96
C LYS A 91 18.04 -5.64 1.92
N ILE A 92 18.59 -5.76 3.13
CA ILE A 92 18.66 -4.66 4.11
C ILE A 92 19.30 -3.43 3.47
N LYS A 93 20.49 -3.58 2.86
CA LYS A 93 21.20 -2.47 2.21
C LYS A 93 20.38 -1.80 1.11
N ARG A 94 19.72 -2.59 0.26
CA ARG A 94 18.85 -2.05 -0.81
C ARG A 94 17.65 -1.29 -0.24
N THR A 95 17.01 -1.84 0.80
CA THR A 95 15.84 -1.23 1.44
C THR A 95 16.22 0.02 2.22
N SER A 96 17.28 0.01 3.05
CA SER A 96 17.69 1.18 3.84
C SER A 96 18.31 2.26 2.97
N ASP A 97 19.38 1.94 2.24
CA ASP A 97 20.26 2.97 1.70
C ASP A 97 19.71 3.58 0.42
N LYS A 98 19.04 2.76 -0.39
CA LYS A 98 18.47 3.23 -1.67
C LYS A 98 17.04 3.68 -1.51
N GLN A 99 16.16 2.82 -1.00
CA GLN A 99 14.72 3.10 -1.01
C GLN A 99 14.32 4.07 0.11
N SER A 100 14.64 3.79 1.38
CA SER A 100 14.24 4.66 2.49
C SER A 100 14.85 6.05 2.37
N LYS A 101 16.13 6.16 1.97
CA LYS A 101 16.81 7.44 1.78
C LYS A 101 16.20 8.25 0.63
N GLN A 102 15.88 7.62 -0.50
CA GLN A 102 15.21 8.28 -1.61
C GLN A 102 13.82 8.80 -1.22
N GLN A 103 13.03 8.00 -0.49
CA GLN A 103 11.70 8.41 -0.04
C GLN A 103 11.77 9.52 1.02
N ASN A 104 12.74 9.46 1.94
CA ASN A 104 13.02 10.54 2.89
C ASN A 104 13.38 11.86 2.17
N ASN A 105 14.28 11.81 1.19
CA ASN A 105 14.63 12.99 0.39
C ASN A 105 13.40 13.55 -0.36
N THR A 106 12.56 12.67 -0.90
CA THR A 106 11.30 13.06 -1.55
C THR A 106 10.34 13.74 -0.58
N TYR A 107 10.31 13.29 0.68
CA TYR A 107 9.51 13.89 1.73
C TYR A 107 10.05 15.28 2.11
N ASN A 108 11.36 15.37 2.34
CA ASN A 108 12.02 16.61 2.72
C ASN A 108 11.98 17.68 1.62
N GLY A 109 11.95 17.29 0.33
CA GLY A 109 11.86 18.22 -0.80
C GLY A 109 10.46 18.75 -1.14
N ARG A 110 9.41 18.36 -0.40
CA ARG A 110 8.04 18.82 -0.64
C ARG A 110 7.60 19.86 0.39
N ASN A 111 6.64 20.71 0.00
CA ASN A 111 5.85 21.46 0.96
C ASN A 111 5.14 20.47 1.89
N LYS A 112 4.98 20.79 3.17
CA LYS A 112 4.35 19.86 4.12
C LYS A 112 3.13 20.51 4.74
N SER A 113 2.18 19.67 5.10
CA SER A 113 1.11 20.07 6.00
C SER A 113 1.72 20.36 7.39
N PRO A 114 1.21 21.35 8.13
CA PRO A 114 1.65 21.65 9.49
C PRO A 114 1.46 20.47 10.46
N GLN A 115 0.66 19.47 10.08
CA GLN A 115 0.42 18.26 10.88
C GLN A 115 1.63 17.30 10.94
N PHE A 116 2.58 17.43 10.01
CA PHE A 116 3.74 16.55 9.93
C PHE A 116 5.05 17.31 10.17
N PRO A 117 6.12 16.62 10.63
CA PRO A 117 7.40 17.25 10.85
C PRO A 117 7.91 17.97 9.59
N PRO A 118 8.41 19.22 9.70
CA PRO A 118 8.88 19.99 8.55
C PRO A 118 10.11 19.35 7.89
N ARG A 119 10.85 18.55 8.64
CA ARG A 119 11.99 17.77 8.16
C ARG A 119 12.06 16.48 8.96
N LEU A 120 12.46 15.41 8.30
CA LEU A 120 12.67 14.12 8.92
C LEU A 120 14.11 13.69 8.63
N GLU A 121 14.94 13.56 9.66
CA GLU A 121 16.29 13.09 9.45
C GLU A 121 16.29 11.60 9.10
N TYR A 122 17.26 11.18 8.32
CA TYR A 122 17.33 9.78 7.91
C TYR A 122 17.57 8.85 9.10
N VAL A 123 18.29 9.31 10.13
CA VAL A 123 18.53 8.55 11.36
C VAL A 123 17.22 8.28 12.10
N ASP A 124 16.36 9.30 12.21
CA ASP A 124 15.02 9.20 12.81
C ASP A 124 14.14 8.23 12.01
N VAL A 125 14.30 8.21 10.68
CA VAL A 125 13.56 7.27 9.84
C VAL A 125 13.81 5.82 10.23
N LEU A 126 15.04 5.49 10.62
CA LEU A 126 15.42 4.11 10.90
C LEU A 126 14.87 3.59 12.24
N GLN A 127 14.38 4.48 13.11
CA GLN A 127 13.82 4.16 14.41
C GLN A 127 12.35 3.78 14.26
N GLN A 128 11.98 2.54 14.59
CA GLN A 128 10.61 2.03 14.43
C GLN A 128 9.64 2.64 15.45
N ASP A 129 10.17 3.05 16.59
CA ASP A 129 9.50 3.69 17.73
C ASP A 129 9.39 5.22 17.61
N HIS A 130 9.90 5.80 16.51
CA HIS A 130 9.83 7.24 16.31
C HIS A 130 8.37 7.76 16.31
N PRO A 131 8.05 8.84 17.03
CA PRO A 131 6.67 9.31 17.21
C PRO A 131 5.90 9.58 15.92
N VAL A 132 6.60 9.97 14.84
CA VAL A 132 6.01 10.22 13.52
C VAL A 132 5.27 8.99 12.97
N TRP A 133 5.62 7.79 13.40
CA TRP A 133 5.00 6.55 12.92
C TRP A 133 3.67 6.25 13.57
N SER A 134 3.40 6.75 14.77
CA SER A 134 2.11 6.58 15.45
C SER A 134 0.93 7.13 14.63
N GLN A 135 1.17 8.25 13.93
CA GLN A 135 0.17 8.89 13.06
C GLN A 135 -0.09 8.08 11.78
N VAL A 136 0.87 7.26 11.40
CA VAL A 136 0.90 6.54 10.12
C VAL A 136 0.48 5.08 10.32
N SER A 137 0.85 4.44 11.43
CA SER A 137 0.52 3.04 11.76
C SER A 137 -0.99 2.81 11.80
N ASN A 138 -1.74 3.77 12.35
CA ASN A 138 -3.19 3.71 12.49
C ASN A 138 -3.90 3.71 11.13
N SER A 139 -3.25 4.24 10.09
CA SER A 139 -3.78 4.28 8.73
C SER A 139 -3.31 3.11 7.85
N LEU A 140 -2.17 2.52 8.19
CA LEU A 140 -1.47 1.54 7.36
C LEU A 140 -2.13 0.16 7.44
N GLY A 141 -2.84 -0.11 8.53
CA GLY A 141 -3.37 -1.42 8.88
C GLY A 141 -4.39 -1.98 7.90
N ASP A 142 -5.09 -1.15 7.12
CA ASP A 142 -6.49 -1.51 6.91
C ASP A 142 -6.97 -1.89 5.51
N SER A 143 -6.21 -1.67 4.43
CA SER A 143 -6.77 -1.96 3.09
C SER A 143 -5.90 -2.88 2.25
N LEU A 144 -4.69 -2.46 1.91
CA LEU A 144 -3.94 -3.11 0.83
C LEU A 144 -3.14 -4.34 1.29
N LEU A 145 -2.65 -4.34 2.54
CA LEU A 145 -2.04 -5.50 3.18
C LEU A 145 -3.08 -6.58 3.46
N ARG A 146 -4.25 -6.18 3.98
CA ARG A 146 -5.39 -7.10 4.18
C ARG A 146 -5.85 -7.73 2.88
N ALA A 147 -5.95 -6.97 1.78
CA ALA A 147 -6.35 -7.52 0.48
C ALA A 147 -5.36 -8.58 -0.04
N LYS A 148 -4.04 -8.33 0.04
CA LYS A 148 -3.04 -9.32 -0.38
C LYS A 148 -3.01 -10.55 0.54
N GLN A 149 -3.12 -10.34 1.85
CA GLN A 149 -3.19 -11.45 2.82
C GLN A 149 -4.45 -12.29 2.60
N HIS A 150 -5.60 -11.65 2.37
CA HIS A 150 -6.85 -12.32 2.01
C HIS A 150 -6.73 -13.11 0.71
N ALA A 151 -6.10 -12.55 -0.32
CA ALA A 151 -5.91 -13.26 -1.58
C ALA A 151 -5.04 -14.52 -1.42
N VAL A 152 -3.95 -14.42 -0.64
CA VAL A 152 -3.10 -15.57 -0.30
C VAL A 152 -3.87 -16.61 0.51
N MET A 153 -4.62 -16.18 1.52
CA MET A 153 -5.45 -17.06 2.35
C MET A 153 -6.50 -17.78 1.50
N LEU A 154 -7.20 -17.06 0.63
CA LEU A 154 -8.21 -17.62 -0.27
C LEU A 154 -7.60 -18.66 -1.21
N HIS A 155 -6.42 -18.38 -1.77
CA HIS A 155 -5.70 -19.33 -2.62
C HIS A 155 -5.42 -20.65 -1.90
N TYR A 156 -4.89 -20.60 -0.68
CA TYR A 156 -4.62 -21.81 0.10
C TYR A 156 -5.90 -22.53 0.56
N MET A 157 -6.98 -21.80 0.85
CA MET A 157 -8.28 -22.42 1.13
C MET A 157 -8.81 -23.18 -0.09
N CYS A 158 -8.67 -22.64 -1.30
CA CYS A 158 -9.06 -23.34 -2.53
C CYS A 158 -8.23 -24.59 -2.78
N LEU A 159 -6.91 -24.54 -2.55
CA LEU A 159 -6.05 -25.72 -2.66
C LEU A 159 -6.47 -26.82 -1.67
N ARG A 160 -6.71 -26.45 -0.41
CA ARG A 160 -7.13 -27.39 0.62
C ARG A 160 -8.50 -28.01 0.31
N ALA A 161 -9.45 -27.20 -0.15
CA ALA A 161 -10.77 -27.70 -0.54
C ALA A 161 -10.69 -28.68 -1.72
N ALA A 162 -9.75 -28.48 -2.65
CA ALA A 162 -9.52 -29.42 -3.74
C ALA A 162 -8.94 -30.75 -3.23
N GLU A 163 -7.94 -30.69 -2.35
CA GLU A 163 -7.37 -31.88 -1.70
C GLU A 163 -8.42 -32.66 -0.91
N GLU A 164 -9.24 -31.98 -0.11
CA GLU A 164 -10.32 -32.60 0.68
C GLU A 164 -11.38 -33.26 -0.20
N ARG A 165 -11.76 -32.62 -1.32
CA ARG A 165 -12.68 -33.21 -2.30
C ARG A 165 -12.12 -34.52 -2.86
N ASP A 166 -10.84 -34.52 -3.25
CA ASP A 166 -10.21 -35.69 -3.85
C ASP A 166 -10.10 -36.84 -2.83
N LEU A 167 -9.81 -36.53 -1.55
CA LEU A 167 -9.84 -37.50 -0.45
C LEU A 167 -11.23 -38.10 -0.24
N ILE A 168 -12.28 -37.27 -0.16
CA ILE A 168 -13.65 -37.73 0.02
C ILE A 168 -14.07 -38.64 -1.14
N GLN A 169 -13.69 -38.29 -2.37
CA GLN A 169 -13.97 -39.11 -3.54
C GLN A 169 -13.28 -40.47 -3.47
N ALA A 170 -12.02 -40.52 -3.05
CA ALA A 170 -11.29 -41.77 -2.85
C ALA A 170 -11.94 -42.64 -1.77
N ASP A 171 -12.32 -42.05 -0.63
CA ASP A 171 -12.98 -42.77 0.46
C ASP A 171 -14.35 -43.34 0.04
N LEU A 172 -15.13 -42.59 -0.72
CA LEU A 172 -16.40 -43.06 -1.29
C LEU A 172 -16.19 -44.25 -2.24
N GLN A 173 -15.19 -44.19 -3.11
CA GLN A 173 -14.87 -45.29 -4.02
C GLN A 173 -14.44 -46.54 -3.26
N ASN A 174 -13.61 -46.38 -2.23
CA ASN A 174 -13.19 -47.48 -1.36
C ASN A 174 -14.38 -48.11 -0.62
N GLY A 175 -15.28 -47.28 -0.09
CA GLY A 175 -16.51 -47.76 0.56
C GLY A 175 -17.42 -48.53 -0.39
N LEU A 176 -17.62 -48.04 -1.61
CA LEU A 176 -18.40 -48.74 -2.64
C LEU A 176 -17.78 -50.08 -3.04
N LEU A 177 -16.44 -50.13 -3.17
CA LEU A 177 -15.72 -51.36 -3.47
C LEU A 177 -15.92 -52.40 -2.36
N HIS A 178 -15.79 -51.97 -1.10
CA HIS A 178 -16.03 -52.82 0.07
C HIS A 178 -17.46 -53.39 0.05
N CYS A 179 -18.48 -52.54 -0.15
CA CYS A 179 -19.88 -53.01 -0.23
C CYS A 179 -20.10 -54.03 -1.35
N ARG A 180 -19.44 -53.86 -2.52
CA ARG A 180 -19.52 -54.84 -3.61
C ARG A 180 -18.86 -56.16 -3.25
N GLN A 181 -17.73 -56.14 -2.56
CA GLN A 181 -17.04 -57.35 -2.10
C GLN A 181 -17.93 -58.13 -1.13
N GLU A 182 -18.50 -57.46 -0.14
CA GLU A 182 -19.43 -58.07 0.83
C GLU A 182 -20.66 -58.68 0.14
N LEU A 183 -21.27 -57.96 -0.81
CA LEU A 183 -22.40 -58.49 -1.59
C LEU A 183 -22.02 -59.75 -2.37
N GLY A 184 -20.85 -59.79 -3.00
CA GLY A 184 -20.35 -60.97 -3.69
C GLY A 184 -20.20 -62.18 -2.77
N LEU A 185 -19.69 -61.97 -1.55
CA LEU A 185 -19.59 -63.03 -0.53
C LEU A 185 -20.96 -63.57 -0.12
N PHE A 186 -21.97 -62.68 0.03
CA PHE A 186 -23.34 -63.10 0.31
C PHE A 186 -23.96 -63.92 -0.84
N GLU A 187 -23.74 -63.49 -2.09
CA GLU A 187 -24.23 -64.19 -3.28
C GLU A 187 -23.59 -65.60 -3.41
N GLU A 188 -22.28 -65.71 -3.17
CA GLU A 188 -21.58 -67.00 -3.16
C GLU A 188 -22.10 -67.94 -2.06
N ALA A 189 -22.32 -67.42 -0.86
CA ALA A 189 -22.88 -68.19 0.25
C ALA A 189 -24.29 -68.71 -0.07
N LEU A 190 -25.16 -67.89 -0.66
CA LEU A 190 -26.49 -68.29 -1.10
C LEU A 190 -26.45 -69.38 -2.18
N ALA A 191 -25.55 -69.25 -3.16
CA ALA A 191 -25.39 -70.24 -4.22
C ALA A 191 -24.91 -71.62 -3.69
N SER A 192 -24.18 -71.64 -2.58
CA SER A 192 -23.72 -72.89 -1.95
C SER A 192 -24.79 -73.65 -1.16
N LEU A 193 -25.94 -73.01 -0.89
CA LEU A 193 -27.04 -73.56 -0.10
C LEU A 193 -28.19 -74.16 -0.95
N GLY A 194 -28.19 -73.95 -2.26
CA GLY A 194 -29.21 -74.45 -3.20
C GLY A 194 -28.70 -75.60 -4.05
#